data_AF-A0A7Y6PTM9-F1
#
_entry.id   AF-A0A7Y6PTM9-F1
#
_cell.length_a   1.000
_cell.length_b   1.000
_cell.length_c   1.000
_cell.angle_alpha   90.00
_cell.angle_beta   90.00
_cell.angle_gamma   90.00
#
_symmetry.space_group_name_H-M   'P 1'
#
loop_
_entity.id
_entity.type
_entity.pdbx_description
1 polymer ?
#
loop_
_entity_poly.entity_id
_entity_poly.type
_entity_poly.pdbx_seq_one_letter_code
_entity_poly.pdbx_strand_id
1 'polypeptide(L)' 'MDREWFLTSDNERRYYLQLLARALRQTDWRCVAYCLMSNHLHFAMIAGEKNLESWAKKVR' A
#
# COMPACT_ATOMS: atom_id res chain seq x y z
N MET A 1 -5.36 15.85 -10.50
CA MET A 1 -4.34 15.45 -9.51
C MET A 1 -4.73 16.11 -8.21
N ASP A 2 -5.52 15.43 -7.39
CA ASP A 2 -5.89 15.95 -6.07
C ASP A 2 -4.63 16.15 -5.23
N ARG A 3 -4.47 17.36 -4.71
CA ARG A 3 -3.28 17.79 -3.95
C ARG A 3 -3.53 17.70 -2.43
N GLU A 4 -4.57 16.99 -2.00
CA GLU A 4 -4.83 16.76 -0.59
C GLU A 4 -3.77 15.83 0.03
N TRP A 5 -3.29 16.21 1.21
CA TRP A 5 -2.33 15.45 1.99
C TRP A 5 -3.13 14.54 2.92
N PHE A 6 -3.29 13.27 2.56
CA PHE A 6 -4.00 12.29 3.38
C PHE A 6 -3.20 11.85 4.61
N LEU A 7 -1.87 11.88 4.52
CA LEU A 7 -0.96 11.58 5.61
C LEU A 7 -0.16 12.85 5.95
N THR A 8 -0.46 13.42 7.11
CA THR A 8 0.08 14.70 7.58
C THR A 8 1.15 14.52 8.66
N SER A 9 1.21 13.35 9.30
CA SER A 9 2.17 13.04 10.36
C SER A 9 2.88 11.70 10.19
N ASP A 10 4.05 11.58 10.82
CA ASP A 10 4.80 10.31 10.84
C ASP A 10 4.06 9.20 11.58
N ASN A 11 3.21 9.53 12.56
CA ASN A 11 2.36 8.55 13.23
C ASN A 11 1.37 7.92 12.26
N GLU A 12 0.71 8.73 11.42
CA GLU A 12 -0.19 8.25 10.39
C GLU A 12 0.56 7.40 9.36
N ARG A 13 1.76 7.81 8.94
CA ARG A 13 2.61 7.01 8.04
C ARG A 13 2.97 5.65 8.63
N ARG A 14 3.41 5.61 9.88
CA ARG A 14 3.75 4.35 10.57
C ARG A 14 2.53 3.45 10.71
N TYR A 15 1.39 4.01 11.11
CA TYR A 15 0.15 3.25 11.25
C TYR A 15 -0.32 2.69 9.91
N TYR A 16 -0.27 3.51 8.85
CA TYR A 16 -0.58 3.08 7.49
C TYR A 16 0.31 1.90 7.06
N LEU A 17 1.63 2.00 7.27
CA LEU A 17 2.57 0.92 6.91
C LEU A 17 2.31 -0.36 7.71
N GLN A 18 1.88 -0.27 8.97
CA GLN A 18 1.50 -1.45 9.77
C GLN A 18 0.25 -2.14 9.20
N LEU A 19 -0.78 -1.37 8.82
CA LEU A 19 -1.99 -1.90 8.19
C LEU A 19 -1.66 -2.55 6.84
N LEU A 20 -0.85 -1.89 6.03
CA LEU A 20 -0.37 -2.41 4.77
C LEU A 20 0.42 -3.71 4.94
N ALA A 21 1.35 -3.77 5.90
CA ALA A 21 2.13 -4.97 6.17
C ALA A 21 1.22 -6.13 6.60
N ARG A 22 0.17 -5.85 7.37
CA ARG A 22 -0.85 -6.85 7.71
C ARG A 22 -1.61 -7.34 6.48
N ALA A 23 -1.98 -6.45 5.57
CA ALA A 23 -2.67 -6.81 4.33
C ALA A 23 -1.79 -7.66 3.41
N LEU A 24 -0.53 -7.25 3.17
CA LEU A 24 0.40 -7.96 2.30
C LEU A 24 0.68 -9.39 2.77
N ARG A 25 0.69 -9.65 4.09
CA ARG A 25 0.83 -11.00 4.66
C ARG A 25 -0.33 -11.94 4.32
N GLN A 26 -1.46 -11.43 3.83
CA GLN A 26 -2.63 -12.24 3.42
C GLN A 26 -2.59 -12.61 1.94
N THR A 27 -1.49 -12.26 1.26
CA THR A 27 -1.30 -12.43 -0.18
C THR A 27 -0.03 -13.23 -0.41
N ASP A 28 0.08 -13.84 -1.58
CA ASP A 28 1.29 -14.48 -2.09
C ASP A 28 2.22 -13.50 -2.83
N TRP A 29 1.84 -12.22 -2.93
CA TRP A 29 2.66 -11.17 -3.54
C TRP A 29 3.76 -10.72 -2.59
N ARG A 30 4.93 -10.36 -3.15
CA ARG A 30 6.06 -9.87 -2.36
C ARG A 30 6.36 -8.42 -2.69
N CYS A 31 6.34 -7.56 -1.68
CA CYS A 31 6.79 -6.17 -1.80
C CYS A 31 8.31 -6.11 -1.70
N VAL A 32 8.96 -5.64 -2.77
CA VAL A 32 10.42 -5.50 -2.84
C VAL A 32 10.84 -4.10 -2.42
N ALA A 33 10.06 -3.08 -2.80
CA ALA A 33 10.27 -1.70 -2.40
C ALA A 33 8.95 -0.93 -2.40
N TYR A 34 8.91 0.16 -1.64
CA TYR A 34 7.77 1.08 -1.61
C TYR A 34 8.25 2.52 -1.48
N CYS A 35 7.43 3.47 -1.94
CA CYS A 35 7.63 4.90 -1.70
C CYS A 35 6.32 5.50 -1.20
N LEU A 36 6.29 5.92 0.08
CA LEU A 36 5.12 6.50 0.73
C LEU A 36 5.26 8.02 0.80
N MET A 37 4.38 8.71 0.08
CA MET A 37 4.24 10.17 0.09
C MET A 37 3.00 10.59 0.87
N SER A 38 2.77 11.89 1.05
CA SER A 38 1.60 12.38 1.81
C SER A 38 0.26 12.11 1.13
N ASN A 39 0.26 11.92 -0.19
CA ASN A 39 -0.94 11.81 -1.01
C ASN A 39 -1.01 10.52 -1.85
N HIS A 40 0.08 9.77 -1.98
CA HIS A 40 0.09 8.54 -2.77
C HIS A 40 1.19 7.57 -2.32
N LEU A 41 1.06 6.34 -2.79
CA LEU A 41 1.95 5.23 -2.48
C LEU A 41 2.29 4.46 -3.75
N HIS A 42 3.58 4.24 -3.97
CA HIS A 42 4.08 3.37 -5.04
C HIS A 42 4.63 2.07 -4.48
N PHE A 43 4.48 1.00 -5.26
CA PHE A 43 5.04 -0.31 -4.96
C PHE A 43 5.86 -0.86 -6.11
N ALA A 44 6.97 -1.52 -5.77
CA ALA A 44 7.63 -2.50 -6.60
C ALA A 44 7.31 -3.88 -6.03
N MET A 45 6.56 -4.68 -6.79
CA MET A 45 6.07 -5.99 -6.35
C MET A 45 6.56 -7.11 -7.27
N ILE A 46 6.78 -8.28 -6.69
CA ILE A 46 6.81 -9.55 -7.42
C ILE A 46 5.41 -10.15 -7.30
N ALA A 47 4.77 -10.41 -8.45
CA ALA A 47 3.44 -10.99 -8.50
C ALA A 47 3.44 -12.43 -7.97
N GLY A 48 2.40 -12.76 -7.21
CA GLY A 48 2.08 -14.14 -6.84
C GLY A 48 1.25 -14.84 -7.90
N GLU A 49 0.73 -16.02 -7.56
CA GLU A 49 -0.21 -16.79 -8.39
C GLU A 49 -1.61 -16.18 -8.39
N LYS A 50 -2.03 -15.56 -7.27
CA LYS A 50 -3.34 -14.90 -7.18
C LYS A 50 -3.34 -13.54 -7.85
N ASN A 51 -4.42 -13.18 -8.53
CA ASN A 51 -4.57 -11.86 -9.15
C ASN A 51 -4.59 -10.74 -8.12
N LEU A 52 -4.09 -9.55 -8.50
CA LEU A 52 -4.05 -8.36 -7.64
C LEU A 52 -5.42 -8.01 -7.04
N GLU A 53 -6.47 -8.12 -7.85
CA GLU A 53 -7.87 -7.84 -7.49
C GLU A 53 -8.43 -8.76 -6.39
N SER A 54 -7.79 -9.91 -6.12
CA SER A 54 -8.23 -10.81 -5.04
C SER A 54 -7.93 -10.24 -3.64
N TRP A 55 -7.03 -9.25 -3.54
CA TRP A 55 -6.56 -8.71 -2.27
C TRP A 55 -6.47 -7.19 -2.22
N ALA A 56 -6.24 -6.53 -3.37
CA ALA A 56 -6.29 -5.08 -3.50
C ALA A 56 -7.64 -4.67 -4.09
N LYS A 57 -8.50 -4.07 -3.25
CA LYS A 57 -9.79 -3.55 -3.71
C LYS A 57 -9.59 -2.20 -4.39
N LYS A 58 -10.15 -2.02 -5.59
CA LYS A 58 -10.36 -0.69 -6.15
C LYS A 58 -11.38 0.04 -5.29
N VAL A 59 -10.95 1.13 -4.68
CA VAL A 59 -11.87 2.11 -4.06
C VAL A 59 -12.22 3.10 -5.17
N ARG A 60 -13.52 3.29 -5.39
CA ARG A 60 -14.07 4.19 -6.42
C ARG A 60 -14.29 5.57 -5.83
#